data_AF-A0A9P9Q471-F1
#
_entry.id   AF-A0A9P9Q471-F1
#
_cell.length_a   1.000
_cell.length_b   1.000
_cell.length_c   1.000
_cell.angle_alpha   90.00
_cell.angle_beta   90.00
_cell.angle_gamma   90.00
#
_symmetry.space_group_name_H-M   'P 1'
#
loop_
_entity.id
_entity.type
_entity.pdbx_description
1 polymer ?
#
loop_
_entity_poly.entity_id
_entity_poly.type
_entity_poly.pdbx_seq_one_letter_code
_entity_poly.pdbx_strand_id
1 'polypeptide(L)'
;MIWRHKLSLSCGKDPSNQDTMMTEQITMQAPPSSRLVCAFGKACSSRKGGKEQGPDLCSWCKNMSLFELYRLADGLGREDHEAVRKLVDAYKKHLEDDLLERLRHKGWLMPCAIKDPYVRHMQWRDSFNPQDDKPCNNVVHRGQLCQRCYTKAREQECTWLKVEFDGDRYGFPCVFEDPRMHRPKDYFWRRGPGEDPDWEKDSRRGHAPCGRCEQRYKLCQNCYARINEMRGFGKFFDETHGILRMRYRGRDTGG
;
A
#
# COMPACT_ATOMS: atom_id res chain seq x y z
N MET A 1 71.61 19.17 -5.26
CA MET A 1 72.10 17.87 -5.80
C MET A 1 71.83 17.86 -7.29
N ILE A 2 72.93 17.84 -8.05
CA ILE A 2 72.98 17.70 -9.51
C ILE A 2 72.68 16.24 -9.86
N TRP A 3 71.93 15.94 -10.93
CA TRP A 3 72.32 14.98 -11.98
C TRP A 3 71.43 15.17 -13.23
N ARG A 4 72.11 15.30 -14.37
CA ARG A 4 71.59 15.44 -15.75
C ARG A 4 71.17 14.06 -16.31
N HIS A 5 70.45 14.04 -17.44
CA HIS A 5 70.80 13.36 -18.71
C HIS A 5 69.56 13.38 -19.65
N LYS A 6 69.56 14.19 -20.72
CA LYS A 6 69.97 13.91 -22.12
C LYS A 6 68.86 13.32 -23.02
N LEU A 7 68.33 14.22 -23.88
CA LEU A 7 68.14 14.11 -25.34
C LEU A 7 68.02 12.71 -25.99
N SER A 8 66.96 12.53 -26.79
CA SER A 8 67.14 12.19 -28.22
C SER A 8 66.06 12.85 -29.09
N LEU A 9 66.52 13.42 -30.19
CA LEU A 9 65.75 13.92 -31.33
C LEU A 9 65.68 12.81 -32.37
N SER A 10 64.55 12.69 -33.09
CA SER A 10 64.59 12.33 -34.51
C SER A 10 63.38 12.87 -35.27
N CYS A 11 63.71 13.80 -36.19
CA CYS A 11 63.06 14.19 -37.44
C CYS A 11 61.98 13.29 -38.07
N GLY A 12 60.97 13.94 -38.68
CA GLY A 12 60.25 13.39 -39.83
C GLY A 12 58.91 14.08 -40.19
N LYS A 13 58.97 15.12 -41.04
CA LYS A 13 58.05 15.54 -42.13
C LYS A 13 56.52 15.28 -42.04
N ASP A 14 55.73 16.39 -42.04
CA ASP A 14 54.60 16.80 -42.92
C ASP A 14 53.55 15.78 -43.48
N PRO A 15 52.37 16.22 -43.99
CA PRO A 15 51.15 16.72 -43.34
C PRO A 15 49.91 15.86 -43.77
N SER A 16 48.67 16.30 -43.50
CA SER A 16 47.36 15.64 -43.85
C SER A 16 47.01 14.47 -42.93
N ASN A 17 45.79 14.22 -42.45
CA ASN A 17 44.42 14.59 -42.85
C ASN A 17 43.62 14.81 -41.56
N GLN A 18 42.87 15.91 -41.43
CA GLN A 18 41.84 16.02 -40.41
C GLN A 18 40.55 15.38 -40.94
N ASP A 19 40.41 14.07 -40.73
CA ASP A 19 39.12 13.39 -40.80
C ASP A 19 38.25 13.88 -39.63
N THR A 20 37.22 14.62 -39.96
CA THR A 20 36.22 15.11 -39.01
C THR A 20 35.28 13.96 -38.68
N MET A 21 35.57 13.19 -37.62
CA MET A 21 34.59 12.27 -37.05
C MET A 21 33.50 13.08 -36.35
N MET A 22 32.33 13.17 -36.99
CA MET A 22 31.09 13.59 -36.35
C MET A 22 30.70 12.54 -35.31
N THR A 23 31.00 12.81 -34.05
CA THR A 23 30.43 12.06 -32.93
C THR A 23 28.96 12.45 -32.81
N GLU A 24 28.05 11.67 -33.39
CA GLU A 24 26.62 11.79 -33.09
C GLU A 24 26.41 11.53 -31.59
N GLN A 25 26.19 12.61 -30.85
CA GLN A 25 25.73 12.55 -29.48
C GLN A 25 24.29 12.03 -29.47
N ILE A 26 24.14 10.74 -29.19
CA ILE A 26 22.85 10.17 -28.78
C ILE A 26 22.41 10.91 -27.52
N THR A 27 21.53 11.89 -27.71
CA THR A 27 20.94 12.65 -26.62
C THR A 27 19.93 11.71 -25.95
N MET A 28 20.33 11.05 -24.86
CA MET A 28 19.38 10.35 -24.00
C MET A 28 18.45 11.39 -23.38
N GLN A 29 17.32 11.66 -24.04
CA GLN A 29 16.26 12.46 -23.45
C GLN A 29 15.79 11.76 -22.18
N ALA A 30 15.82 12.48 -21.06
CA ALA A 30 15.25 12.00 -19.81
C ALA A 30 13.80 11.56 -20.06
N PRO A 31 13.33 10.46 -19.45
CA PRO A 31 11.97 9.99 -19.65
C PRO A 31 11.00 11.15 -19.36
N PRO A 32 9.99 11.38 -20.22
CA PRO A 32 9.03 12.45 -20.00
C PRO A 32 8.44 12.32 -18.60
N SER A 33 8.44 13.43 -17.85
CA SER A 33 8.00 13.44 -16.47
C SER A 33 6.61 12.81 -16.38
N SER A 34 6.42 11.88 -15.44
CA SER A 34 5.11 11.27 -15.14
C SER A 34 4.03 12.33 -14.81
N ARG A 35 4.42 13.59 -14.58
CA ARG A 35 3.52 14.73 -14.45
C ARG A 35 2.84 15.13 -15.77
N LEU A 36 3.47 14.93 -16.92
CA LEU A 36 2.95 15.37 -18.22
C LEU A 36 2.32 14.24 -19.03
N VAL A 37 2.81 13.01 -18.87
CA VAL A 37 2.37 11.84 -19.65
C VAL A 37 1.69 10.78 -18.78
N CYS A 38 0.81 9.98 -19.38
CA CYS A 38 0.22 8.78 -18.77
C CYS A 38 -0.23 7.80 -19.86
N ALA A 39 -0.14 6.50 -19.61
CA ALA A 39 -0.70 5.47 -20.50
C ALA A 39 -2.24 5.53 -20.68
N PHE A 40 -2.96 6.27 -19.84
CA PHE A 40 -4.37 6.55 -20.06
C PHE A 40 -4.61 7.79 -20.95
N GLY A 41 -3.58 8.56 -21.27
CA GLY A 41 -3.69 9.76 -22.12
C GLY A 41 -4.84 10.67 -21.70
N LYS A 42 -5.75 10.93 -22.63
CA LYS A 42 -6.95 11.77 -22.42
C LYS A 42 -7.93 11.20 -21.38
N ALA A 43 -7.92 9.89 -21.13
CA ALA A 43 -8.74 9.24 -20.11
C ALA A 43 -8.19 9.41 -18.68
N CYS A 44 -6.95 9.91 -18.53
CA CYS A 44 -6.39 10.24 -17.22
C CYS A 44 -7.16 11.40 -16.57
N SER A 45 -7.71 11.19 -15.37
CA SER A 45 -8.53 12.20 -14.68
C SER A 45 -7.73 13.25 -13.90
N SER A 46 -6.40 13.27 -13.99
CA SER A 46 -5.55 14.16 -13.19
C SER A 46 -5.70 15.65 -13.51
N ARG A 47 -6.20 15.98 -14.71
CA ARG A 47 -6.49 17.36 -15.15
C ARG A 47 -7.55 17.34 -16.24
N LYS A 48 -8.20 18.49 -16.47
CA LYS A 48 -9.15 18.65 -17.58
C LYS A 48 -8.46 18.33 -18.91
N GLY A 49 -9.09 17.46 -19.72
CA GLY A 49 -8.55 17.00 -21.01
C GLY A 49 -7.49 15.90 -20.91
N GLY A 50 -7.15 15.44 -19.71
CA GLY A 50 -6.19 14.36 -19.46
C GLY A 50 -4.74 14.72 -19.73
N LYS A 51 -3.90 13.70 -19.93
CA LYS A 51 -2.45 13.83 -20.16
C LYS A 51 -2.08 13.43 -21.58
N GLU A 52 -0.86 13.75 -21.98
CA GLU A 52 -0.29 13.15 -23.19
C GLU A 52 -0.13 11.64 -23.00
N GLN A 53 -0.34 10.88 -24.08
CA GLN A 53 -0.18 9.42 -24.03
C GLN A 53 1.28 9.09 -23.75
N GLY A 54 1.54 8.25 -22.75
CA GLY A 54 2.88 7.84 -22.34
C GLY A 54 2.99 6.34 -22.14
N PRO A 55 4.22 5.83 -21.89
CA PRO A 55 4.46 4.38 -21.80
C PRO A 55 4.03 3.76 -20.46
N ASP A 56 3.78 4.55 -19.41
CA ASP A 56 3.48 4.05 -18.06
C ASP A 56 2.31 4.81 -17.39
N LEU A 57 1.73 4.21 -16.35
CA LEU A 57 0.77 4.84 -15.46
C LEU A 57 1.43 6.00 -14.70
N CYS A 58 0.82 7.19 -14.75
CA CYS A 58 1.30 8.32 -13.97
C CYS A 58 1.02 8.14 -12.46
N SER A 59 1.69 8.94 -11.62
CA SER A 59 1.53 8.86 -10.16
C SER A 59 0.09 9.08 -9.67
N TRP A 60 -0.68 9.93 -10.37
CA TRP A 60 -2.11 10.11 -10.11
C TRP A 60 -2.89 8.81 -10.33
N CYS A 61 -2.76 8.20 -11.52
CA CYS A 61 -3.45 6.94 -11.82
C CYS A 61 -3.00 5.81 -10.89
N LYS A 62 -1.72 5.76 -10.53
CA LYS A 62 -1.23 4.80 -9.52
C LYS A 62 -1.97 4.97 -8.18
N ASN A 63 -2.46 6.17 -7.80
CA ASN A 63 -3.25 6.38 -6.57
C ASN A 63 -4.72 5.94 -6.67
N MET A 64 -5.24 5.63 -7.86
CA MET A 64 -6.60 5.15 -8.07
C MET A 64 -6.77 3.69 -7.64
N SER A 65 -8.01 3.22 -7.49
CA SER A 65 -8.29 1.81 -7.21
C SER A 65 -7.95 0.95 -8.41
N LEU A 66 -7.56 -0.31 -8.18
CA LEU A 66 -7.37 -1.25 -9.30
C LEU A 66 -8.67 -1.44 -10.08
N PHE A 67 -9.82 -1.47 -9.39
CA PHE A 67 -11.14 -1.51 -10.01
C PHE A 67 -11.31 -0.37 -11.02
N GLU A 68 -11.03 0.86 -10.60
CA GLU A 68 -11.16 2.05 -11.45
C GLU A 68 -10.13 2.06 -12.59
N LEU A 69 -8.92 1.55 -12.36
CA LEU A 69 -7.90 1.40 -13.40
C LEU A 69 -8.33 0.41 -14.48
N TYR A 70 -8.88 -0.75 -14.10
CA TYR A 70 -9.45 -1.69 -15.07
C TYR A 70 -10.66 -1.11 -15.78
N ARG A 71 -11.56 -0.43 -15.07
CA ARG A 71 -12.73 0.25 -15.66
C ARG A 71 -12.31 1.29 -16.70
N LEU A 72 -11.28 2.09 -16.42
CA LEU A 72 -10.73 3.04 -17.38
C LEU A 72 -10.10 2.34 -18.58
N ALA A 73 -9.35 1.26 -18.35
CA ALA A 73 -8.71 0.50 -19.43
C ALA A 73 -9.78 -0.07 -20.37
N ASP A 74 -10.81 -0.71 -19.83
CA ASP A 74 -11.92 -1.31 -20.57
C ASP A 74 -12.77 -0.28 -21.34
N GLY A 75 -12.68 1.00 -20.95
CA GLY A 75 -13.29 2.13 -21.68
C GLY A 75 -12.43 2.70 -22.81
N LEU A 76 -11.20 2.22 -23.01
CA LEU A 76 -10.34 2.65 -24.11
C LEU A 76 -10.75 1.97 -25.44
N GLY A 77 -10.34 2.57 -26.56
CA GLY A 77 -10.48 1.95 -27.87
C GLY A 77 -9.70 0.63 -27.98
N ARG A 78 -10.07 -0.23 -28.94
CA ARG A 78 -9.52 -1.59 -29.12
C ARG A 78 -7.99 -1.63 -29.23
N GLU A 79 -7.36 -0.61 -29.81
CA GLU A 79 -5.91 -0.58 -30.04
C GLU A 79 -5.11 -0.32 -28.75
N ASP A 80 -5.63 0.51 -27.85
CA ASP A 80 -4.93 0.89 -26.61
C ASP A 80 -5.29 0.01 -25.41
N HIS A 81 -6.48 -0.61 -25.42
CA HIS A 81 -7.04 -1.39 -24.30
C HIS A 81 -6.06 -2.45 -23.76
N GLU A 82 -5.59 -3.34 -24.62
CA GLU A 82 -4.78 -4.50 -24.21
C GLU A 82 -3.41 -4.07 -23.65
N ALA A 83 -2.79 -3.06 -24.25
CA ALA A 83 -1.50 -2.53 -23.80
C ALA A 83 -1.63 -1.87 -22.40
N VAL A 84 -2.66 -1.04 -22.21
CA VAL A 84 -2.90 -0.37 -20.92
C VAL A 84 -3.32 -1.37 -19.85
N ARG A 85 -4.14 -2.37 -20.20
CA ARG A 85 -4.53 -3.44 -19.27
C ARG A 85 -3.32 -4.21 -18.74
N LYS A 86 -2.35 -4.53 -19.60
CA LYS A 86 -1.06 -5.13 -19.19
C LYS A 86 -0.27 -4.26 -18.22
N LEU A 87 -0.30 -2.93 -18.38
CA LEU A 87 0.32 -2.01 -17.42
C LEU A 87 -0.39 -2.00 -16.07
N VAL A 88 -1.73 -2.08 -16.05
CA VAL A 88 -2.51 -2.23 -14.82
C VAL A 88 -2.21 -3.56 -14.13
N ASP A 89 -2.10 -4.65 -14.88
CA ASP A 89 -1.70 -5.97 -14.35
C ASP A 89 -0.28 -5.95 -13.78
N ALA A 90 0.68 -5.34 -14.48
CA ALA A 90 2.04 -5.16 -13.99
C ALA A 90 2.07 -4.34 -12.70
N TYR A 91 1.27 -3.28 -12.62
CA TYR A 91 1.16 -2.47 -11.41
C TYR A 91 0.54 -3.24 -10.25
N LYS A 92 -0.52 -4.00 -10.49
CA LYS A 92 -1.13 -4.90 -9.49
C LYS A 92 -0.09 -5.88 -8.95
N LYS A 93 0.64 -6.56 -9.84
CA LYS A 93 1.67 -7.53 -9.46
C LYS A 93 2.78 -6.87 -8.63
N HIS A 94 3.21 -5.66 -9.00
CA HIS A 94 4.17 -4.91 -8.22
C HIS A 94 3.69 -4.62 -6.79
N LEU A 95 2.41 -4.27 -6.59
CA LEU A 95 1.84 -4.08 -5.25
C LEU A 95 1.79 -5.38 -4.43
N GLU A 96 1.48 -6.50 -5.09
CA GLU A 96 1.48 -7.84 -4.47
C GLU A 96 2.90 -8.27 -4.05
N ASP A 97 3.88 -8.08 -4.92
CA ASP A 97 5.29 -8.39 -4.67
C ASP A 97 5.88 -7.52 -3.55
N ASP A 98 5.64 -6.19 -3.57
CA ASP A 98 6.09 -5.26 -2.51
C ASP A 98 5.51 -5.62 -1.14
N LEU A 99 4.22 -5.98 -1.08
CA LEU A 99 3.62 -6.43 0.16
C LEU A 99 4.22 -7.76 0.65
N LEU A 100 4.39 -8.74 -0.23
CA LEU A 100 4.98 -10.04 0.14
C LEU A 100 6.42 -9.87 0.66
N GLU A 101 7.20 -8.99 0.02
CA GLU A 101 8.55 -8.67 0.48
C GLU A 101 8.56 -8.02 1.87
N ARG A 102 7.69 -7.04 2.11
CA ARG A 102 7.53 -6.41 3.43
C ARG A 102 7.11 -7.42 4.50
N LEU A 103 6.21 -8.35 4.18
CA LEU A 103 5.77 -9.38 5.11
C LEU A 103 6.88 -10.37 5.49
N ARG A 104 7.84 -10.62 4.58
CA ARG A 104 9.01 -11.47 4.85
C ARG A 104 10.03 -10.79 5.78
N HIS A 105 10.14 -9.46 5.75
CA HIS A 105 11.15 -8.72 6.51
C HIS A 105 10.59 -8.12 7.80
N LYS A 106 11.02 -8.65 8.95
CA LYS A 106 10.65 -8.08 10.25
C LYS A 106 11.13 -6.63 10.36
N GLY A 107 10.23 -5.75 10.82
CA GLY A 107 10.51 -4.34 11.06
C GLY A 107 10.31 -3.42 9.85
N TRP A 108 10.00 -3.96 8.67
CA TRP A 108 9.66 -3.13 7.52
C TRP A 108 8.27 -2.51 7.72
N LEU A 109 8.16 -1.23 7.36
CA LEU A 109 6.88 -0.54 7.36
C LEU A 109 5.98 -1.11 6.25
N MET A 110 4.69 -1.19 6.54
CA MET A 110 3.66 -1.72 5.65
C MET A 110 3.22 -0.66 4.64
N PRO A 111 2.66 -1.05 3.47
CA PRO A 111 2.11 -0.08 2.54
C PRO A 111 0.83 0.53 3.13
N CYS A 112 0.56 1.79 2.78
CA CYS A 112 -0.72 2.43 3.04
C CYS A 112 -1.87 1.56 2.53
N ALA A 113 -3.01 1.54 3.22
CA ALA A 113 -4.21 0.79 2.84
C ALA A 113 -4.62 1.04 1.38
N ILE A 114 -4.48 2.25 0.84
CA ILE A 114 -4.76 2.54 -0.58
C ILE A 114 -3.95 1.65 -1.54
N LYS A 115 -2.75 1.24 -1.14
CA LYS A 115 -1.79 0.43 -1.89
C LYS A 115 -1.75 -1.03 -1.43
N ASP A 116 -2.49 -1.40 -0.39
CA ASP A 116 -2.54 -2.78 0.10
C ASP A 116 -3.45 -3.61 -0.83
N PRO A 117 -2.92 -4.60 -1.56
CA PRO A 117 -3.69 -5.41 -2.50
C PRO A 117 -4.79 -6.25 -1.83
N TYR A 118 -4.75 -6.46 -0.51
CA TYR A 118 -5.81 -7.22 0.18
C TYR A 118 -7.02 -6.37 0.56
N VAL A 119 -6.85 -5.06 0.74
CA VAL A 119 -8.00 -4.18 1.00
C VAL A 119 -8.65 -3.68 -0.30
N ARG A 120 -8.19 -4.18 -1.45
CA ARG A 120 -8.73 -3.83 -2.78
C ARG A 120 -10.21 -4.16 -2.97
N HIS A 121 -10.72 -5.14 -2.23
CA HIS A 121 -12.11 -5.61 -2.31
C HIS A 121 -13.06 -4.82 -1.40
N MET A 122 -12.53 -3.89 -0.60
CA MET A 122 -13.34 -3.06 0.27
C MET A 122 -14.07 -2.01 -0.57
N GLN A 123 -15.39 -1.90 -0.41
CA GLN A 123 -16.22 -0.99 -1.22
C GLN A 123 -15.75 0.48 -1.16
N TRP A 124 -15.26 0.93 0.00
CA TRP A 124 -14.73 2.29 0.14
C TRP A 124 -13.52 2.56 -0.78
N ARG A 125 -12.76 1.51 -1.11
CA ARG A 125 -11.57 1.62 -1.93
C ARG A 125 -11.90 1.90 -3.38
N ASP A 126 -13.02 1.40 -3.88
CA ASP A 126 -13.42 1.52 -5.29
C ASP A 126 -13.57 2.98 -5.71
N SER A 127 -14.09 3.82 -4.81
CA SER A 127 -14.44 5.22 -5.07
C SER A 127 -13.40 6.23 -4.57
N PHE A 128 -12.42 5.82 -3.75
CA PHE A 128 -11.48 6.76 -3.16
C PHE A 128 -10.22 6.98 -4.02
N ASN A 129 -9.95 8.26 -4.31
CA ASN A 129 -8.70 8.77 -4.85
C ASN A 129 -8.28 10.01 -4.03
N PRO A 130 -7.04 10.10 -3.51
CA PRO A 130 -6.54 11.28 -2.81
C PRO A 130 -6.57 12.60 -3.60
N GLN A 131 -6.79 12.54 -4.93
CA GLN A 131 -6.84 13.67 -5.85
C GLN A 131 -5.54 14.49 -5.89
N ASP A 132 -4.39 13.82 -5.80
CA ASP A 132 -3.08 14.42 -6.08
C ASP A 132 -2.09 13.35 -6.61
N ASP A 133 -0.92 13.81 -7.10
CA ASP A 133 0.13 12.96 -7.69
C ASP A 133 1.22 12.53 -6.70
N LYS A 134 1.09 12.88 -5.41
CA LYS A 134 2.10 12.54 -4.40
C LYS A 134 2.06 11.05 -4.08
N PRO A 135 3.21 10.42 -3.80
CA PRO A 135 3.24 9.02 -3.39
C PRO A 135 2.57 8.81 -2.02
N CYS A 136 2.19 7.57 -1.74
CA CYS A 136 1.79 7.17 -0.39
C CYS A 136 3.03 6.98 0.48
N ASN A 137 2.95 7.37 1.75
CA ASN A 137 3.94 6.97 2.74
C ASN A 137 3.64 5.55 3.26
N ASN A 138 4.67 4.90 3.80
CA ASN A 138 4.50 3.65 4.53
C ASN A 138 3.86 3.90 5.90
N VAL A 139 3.32 2.83 6.49
CA VAL A 139 2.58 2.84 7.75
C VAL A 139 3.11 1.75 8.68
N VAL A 140 2.89 1.90 9.98
CA VAL A 140 3.43 0.96 10.97
C VAL A 140 2.69 -0.38 10.91
N HIS A 141 1.37 -0.35 10.73
CA HIS A 141 0.56 -1.57 10.65
C HIS A 141 -0.15 -1.66 9.30
N ARG A 142 -0.39 -2.90 8.87
CA ARG A 142 -1.15 -3.21 7.65
C ARG A 142 -2.59 -2.68 7.75
N GLY A 143 -3.18 -2.26 6.63
CA GLY A 143 -4.56 -1.75 6.61
C GLY A 143 -4.72 -0.32 7.15
N GLN A 144 -3.62 0.38 7.45
CA GLN A 144 -3.66 1.78 7.89
C GLN A 144 -3.59 2.74 6.72
N LEU A 145 -4.34 3.84 6.78
CA LEU A 145 -4.10 4.98 5.91
C LEU A 145 -2.84 5.71 6.38
N CYS A 146 -1.95 6.06 5.44
CA CYS A 146 -0.87 6.98 5.77
C CYS A 146 -1.45 8.38 6.05
N GLN A 147 -0.68 9.23 6.76
CA GLN A 147 -1.15 10.55 7.19
C GLN A 147 -1.72 11.38 6.04
N ARG A 148 -1.05 11.40 4.88
CA ARG A 148 -1.53 12.12 3.69
C ARG A 148 -2.90 11.62 3.26
N CYS A 149 -3.04 10.31 3.08
CA CYS A 149 -4.26 9.68 2.58
C CYS A 149 -5.43 9.88 3.52
N TYR A 150 -5.19 9.83 4.83
CA TYR A 150 -6.18 10.16 5.84
C TYR A 150 -6.61 11.63 5.78
N THR A 151 -5.65 12.56 5.69
CA THR A 151 -5.96 13.99 5.53
C THR A 151 -6.81 14.21 4.28
N LYS A 152 -6.48 13.56 3.15
CA LYS A 152 -7.28 13.64 1.93
C LYS A 152 -8.68 13.05 2.07
N ALA A 153 -8.84 11.92 2.75
CA ALA A 153 -10.16 11.35 3.03
C ALA A 153 -11.02 12.31 3.88
N ARG A 154 -10.39 13.00 4.85
CA ARG A 154 -11.08 14.02 5.66
C ARG A 154 -11.47 15.25 4.85
N GLU A 155 -10.56 15.78 4.03
CA GLU A 155 -10.83 16.93 3.15
C GLU A 155 -11.95 16.63 2.14
N GLN A 156 -12.06 15.38 1.69
CA GLN A 156 -13.12 14.92 0.79
C GLN A 156 -14.38 14.45 1.53
N GLU A 157 -14.47 14.63 2.85
CA GLU A 157 -15.62 14.28 3.69
C GLU A 157 -16.08 12.81 3.51
N CYS A 158 -15.11 11.91 3.33
CA CYS A 158 -15.38 10.49 3.09
C CYS A 158 -16.10 9.84 4.29
N THR A 159 -17.38 9.53 4.13
CA THR A 159 -18.22 8.93 5.20
C THR A 159 -17.71 7.57 5.66
N TRP A 160 -17.14 6.79 4.75
CA TRP A 160 -16.52 5.50 5.04
C TRP A 160 -15.35 5.61 6.03
N LEU A 161 -14.74 6.78 6.19
CA LEU A 161 -13.68 6.94 7.18
C LEU A 161 -14.19 6.68 8.60
N LYS A 162 -15.44 7.11 8.89
CA LYS A 162 -16.10 6.79 10.17
C LYS A 162 -16.53 5.34 10.25
N VAL A 163 -17.03 4.78 9.15
CA VAL A 163 -17.57 3.41 9.13
C VAL A 163 -16.45 2.37 9.22
N GLU A 164 -15.40 2.53 8.42
CA GLU A 164 -14.35 1.54 8.17
C GLU A 164 -13.06 1.80 8.98
N PHE A 165 -12.87 3.04 9.44
CA PHE A 165 -11.70 3.45 10.22
C PHE A 165 -12.07 4.13 11.55
N ASP A 166 -13.35 4.15 11.96
CA ASP A 166 -13.80 4.86 13.18
C ASP A 166 -13.33 6.32 13.25
N GLY A 167 -13.15 6.96 12.09
CA GLY A 167 -12.67 8.33 11.96
C GLY A 167 -11.16 8.48 12.11
N ASP A 168 -10.38 7.41 12.20
CA ASP A 168 -8.92 7.43 12.41
C ASP A 168 -8.11 6.89 11.21
N ARG A 169 -6.79 6.71 11.41
CA ARG A 169 -5.85 6.21 10.39
C ARG A 169 -5.67 4.70 10.40
N TYR A 170 -6.13 4.04 11.45
CA TYR A 170 -5.59 2.78 11.93
C TYR A 170 -6.41 1.54 11.55
N GLY A 171 -7.58 1.74 10.94
CA GLY A 171 -8.51 0.65 10.58
C GLY A 171 -8.98 -0.10 11.82
N PHE A 172 -9.43 -1.35 11.66
CA PHE A 172 -9.82 -2.15 12.82
C PHE A 172 -8.61 -2.91 13.39
N PRO A 173 -8.10 -2.58 14.60
CA PRO A 173 -7.19 -3.48 15.31
C PRO A 173 -7.84 -4.85 15.52
N CYS A 174 -6.99 -5.88 15.70
CA CYS A 174 -7.43 -7.10 16.38
C CYS A 174 -8.17 -6.68 17.65
N VAL A 175 -9.34 -7.26 17.89
CA VAL A 175 -10.17 -6.92 19.04
C VAL A 175 -9.47 -7.06 20.40
N PHE A 176 -8.42 -7.90 20.50
CA PHE A 176 -7.55 -7.97 21.68
C PHE A 176 -6.62 -6.76 21.85
N GLU A 177 -6.12 -6.20 20.75
CA GLU A 177 -5.26 -5.00 20.77
C GLU A 177 -6.05 -3.70 20.57
N ASP A 178 -7.37 -3.77 20.49
CA ASP A 178 -8.21 -2.57 20.33
C ASP A 178 -8.29 -1.83 21.67
N PRO A 179 -7.70 -0.63 21.83
CA PRO A 179 -7.74 0.10 23.10
C PRO A 179 -9.16 0.43 23.56
N ARG A 180 -10.10 0.55 22.62
CA ARG A 180 -11.53 0.81 22.92
C ARG A 180 -12.20 -0.39 23.60
N MET A 181 -11.60 -1.57 23.46
CA MET A 181 -12.02 -2.84 24.03
C MET A 181 -11.26 -3.18 25.32
N HIS A 182 -10.49 -2.24 25.87
CA HIS A 182 -9.75 -2.39 27.13
C HIS A 182 -10.53 -1.84 28.33
N ARG A 183 -11.86 -1.87 28.29
CA ARG A 183 -12.71 -1.37 29.39
C ARG A 183 -12.73 -2.40 30.52
N PRO A 184 -12.93 -1.98 31.79
CA PRO A 184 -13.05 -2.93 32.91
C PRO A 184 -14.10 -4.03 32.70
N LYS A 185 -15.22 -3.71 32.04
CA LYS A 185 -16.30 -4.68 31.72
C LYS A 185 -15.91 -5.74 30.68
N ASP A 186 -14.90 -5.47 29.85
CA ASP A 186 -14.43 -6.38 28.79
C ASP A 186 -13.50 -7.48 29.33
N TYR A 187 -13.08 -7.36 30.58
CA TYR A 187 -12.17 -8.28 31.25
C TYR A 187 -12.57 -9.75 31.12
N PHE A 188 -13.86 -10.07 31.23
CA PHE A 188 -14.35 -11.45 31.19
C PHE A 188 -14.16 -12.15 29.84
N TRP A 189 -14.44 -11.47 28.73
CA TRP A 189 -14.25 -12.08 27.41
C TRP A 189 -12.79 -12.00 26.95
N ARG A 190 -12.00 -11.06 27.48
CA ARG A 190 -10.55 -10.95 27.24
C ARG A 190 -9.69 -11.92 28.04
N ARG A 191 -10.14 -12.39 29.20
CA ARG A 191 -9.45 -13.46 29.95
C ARG A 191 -9.96 -14.86 29.61
N GLY A 192 -10.99 -14.95 28.79
CA GLY A 192 -11.63 -16.23 28.50
C GLY A 192 -12.41 -16.79 29.68
N PRO A 193 -12.91 -18.02 29.56
CA PRO A 193 -13.70 -18.66 30.60
C PRO A 193 -12.81 -19.14 31.76
N GLY A 194 -12.21 -18.21 32.50
CA GLY A 194 -11.64 -18.41 33.85
C GLY A 194 -10.49 -19.42 34.02
N GLU A 195 -10.16 -20.21 33.00
CA GLU A 195 -9.35 -21.43 33.14
C GLU A 195 -8.10 -21.43 32.25
N ASP A 196 -7.96 -20.50 31.30
CA ASP A 196 -6.81 -20.46 30.38
C ASP A 196 -6.01 -19.14 30.49
N PRO A 197 -4.82 -19.17 31.12
CA PRO A 197 -3.97 -17.99 31.26
C PRO A 197 -3.42 -17.46 29.93
N ASP A 198 -3.51 -18.23 28.84
CA ASP A 198 -2.96 -17.92 27.53
C ASP A 198 -4.02 -17.44 26.52
N TRP A 199 -5.25 -17.21 26.98
CA TRP A 199 -6.39 -16.79 26.14
C TRP A 199 -6.08 -15.60 25.22
N GLU A 200 -5.55 -14.50 25.77
CA GLU A 200 -5.23 -13.31 24.98
C GLU A 200 -3.85 -13.39 24.33
N LYS A 201 -2.86 -13.93 25.04
CA LYS A 201 -1.45 -13.96 24.62
C LYS A 201 -0.76 -15.20 25.21
N ASP A 202 -0.63 -16.27 24.44
CA ASP A 202 0.21 -17.42 24.81
C ASP A 202 1.69 -17.04 24.69
N SER A 203 2.36 -16.90 25.85
CA SER A 203 3.78 -16.57 25.93
C SER A 203 4.71 -17.75 25.58
N ARG A 204 4.21 -18.99 25.64
CA ARG A 204 4.96 -20.23 25.44
C ARG A 204 5.04 -20.64 23.97
N ARG A 205 4.05 -20.23 23.15
CA ARG A 205 3.97 -20.55 21.71
C ARG A 205 4.59 -19.50 20.78
N GLY A 206 5.18 -18.43 21.33
CA GLY A 206 5.68 -17.32 20.51
C GLY A 206 4.53 -16.61 19.81
N HIS A 207 3.81 -15.76 20.55
CA HIS A 207 2.69 -15.01 20.00
C HIS A 207 3.10 -14.16 18.80
N ALA A 208 2.74 -14.59 17.59
CA ALA A 208 2.90 -13.77 16.40
C ALA A 208 2.18 -12.42 16.62
N PRO A 209 2.80 -11.28 16.26
CA PRO A 209 2.18 -9.98 16.47
C PRO A 209 0.75 -9.93 15.93
N CYS A 210 -0.16 -9.32 16.70
CA CYS A 210 -1.54 -9.11 16.27
C CYS A 210 -1.57 -8.31 14.96
N GLY A 211 -2.35 -8.81 14.00
CA GLY A 211 -2.64 -8.10 12.76
C GLY A 211 -3.81 -7.11 12.91
N ARG A 212 -4.07 -6.34 11.85
CA ARG A 212 -5.34 -5.62 11.68
C ARG A 212 -6.40 -6.54 11.09
N CYS A 213 -7.65 -6.15 11.27
CA CYS A 213 -8.82 -6.89 10.86
C CYS A 213 -9.57 -6.15 9.75
N GLU A 214 -10.28 -6.92 8.93
CA GLU A 214 -11.17 -6.39 7.91
C GLU A 214 -12.46 -5.78 8.48
N GLN A 215 -12.78 -6.03 9.75
CA GLN A 215 -14.00 -5.55 10.39
C GLN A 215 -13.78 -5.23 11.87
N ARG A 216 -14.55 -4.28 12.40
CA ARG A 216 -14.58 -3.95 13.83
C ARG A 216 -14.90 -5.18 14.67
N TYR A 217 -14.27 -5.25 15.84
CA TYR A 217 -14.47 -6.31 16.83
C TYR A 217 -14.05 -7.72 16.39
N LYS A 218 -13.34 -7.86 15.28
CA LYS A 218 -12.85 -9.15 14.79
C LYS A 218 -11.47 -9.48 15.37
N LEU A 219 -11.18 -10.77 15.52
CA LEU A 219 -9.84 -11.28 15.80
C LEU A 219 -9.01 -11.26 14.51
N CYS A 220 -7.74 -10.89 14.60
CA CYS A 220 -6.84 -11.10 13.45
C CYS A 220 -6.65 -12.60 13.21
N GLN A 221 -6.23 -13.00 12.00
CA GLN A 221 -6.07 -14.42 11.65
C GLN A 221 -5.17 -15.18 12.64
N ASN A 222 -4.09 -14.55 13.12
CA ASN A 222 -3.18 -15.14 14.10
C ASN A 222 -3.87 -15.42 15.44
N CYS A 223 -4.71 -14.49 15.92
CA CYS A 223 -5.47 -14.68 17.14
C CYS A 223 -6.60 -15.68 16.95
N TYR A 224 -7.32 -15.60 15.83
CA TYR A 224 -8.39 -16.53 15.49
C TYR A 224 -7.89 -17.97 15.44
N ALA A 225 -6.85 -18.26 14.65
CA ALA A 225 -6.28 -19.60 14.52
C ALA A 225 -5.70 -20.15 15.84
N ARG A 226 -5.33 -19.28 16.77
CA ARG A 226 -4.85 -19.70 18.09
C ARG A 226 -5.99 -20.15 18.99
N ILE A 227 -7.10 -19.39 18.99
CA ILE A 227 -8.10 -19.54 20.06
C ILE A 227 -9.43 -20.13 19.59
N ASN A 228 -9.66 -20.29 18.28
CA ASN A 228 -10.93 -20.80 17.75
C ASN A 228 -11.25 -22.23 18.24
N GLU A 229 -10.23 -23.04 18.52
CA GLU A 229 -10.34 -24.40 19.06
C GLU A 229 -10.39 -24.45 20.60
N MET A 230 -10.17 -23.31 21.28
CA MET A 230 -10.21 -23.27 22.74
C MET A 230 -11.64 -23.38 23.26
N ARG A 231 -11.82 -24.12 24.36
CA ARG A 231 -13.13 -24.28 25.01
C ARG A 231 -13.72 -22.93 25.36
N GLY A 232 -14.96 -22.70 24.95
CA GLY A 232 -15.68 -21.45 25.21
C GLY A 232 -15.37 -20.31 24.24
N PHE A 233 -14.62 -20.54 23.16
CA PHE A 233 -14.46 -19.57 22.07
C PHE A 233 -15.80 -19.05 21.55
N GLY A 234 -16.70 -19.95 21.16
CA GLY A 234 -18.03 -19.65 20.66
C GLY A 234 -18.93 -18.88 21.63
N LYS A 235 -18.59 -18.84 22.93
CA LYS A 235 -19.28 -18.02 23.93
C LYS A 235 -19.06 -16.53 23.66
N PHE A 236 -17.85 -16.15 23.26
CA PHE A 236 -17.44 -14.75 23.12
C PHE A 236 -17.38 -14.31 21.67
N PHE A 237 -16.92 -15.19 20.78
CA PHE A 237 -16.72 -14.90 19.37
C PHE A 237 -17.65 -15.75 18.51
N ASP A 238 -17.90 -15.26 17.30
CA ASP A 238 -18.46 -16.05 16.21
C ASP A 238 -17.45 -17.11 15.76
N GLU A 239 -17.92 -18.35 15.62
CA GLU A 239 -17.06 -19.50 15.31
C GLU A 239 -16.58 -19.53 13.86
N THR A 240 -17.24 -18.82 12.96
CA THR A 240 -16.90 -18.82 11.54
C THR A 240 -15.88 -17.73 11.20
N HIS A 241 -16.02 -16.55 11.81
CA HIS A 241 -15.27 -15.37 11.42
C HIS A 241 -14.45 -14.75 12.56
N GLY A 242 -14.55 -15.27 13.79
CA GLY A 242 -13.83 -14.73 14.94
C GLY A 242 -14.26 -13.32 15.34
N ILE A 243 -15.51 -12.96 15.07
CA ILE A 243 -16.05 -11.64 15.40
C ILE A 243 -16.63 -11.68 16.81
N LEU A 244 -16.21 -10.78 17.69
CA LEU A 244 -16.73 -10.68 19.05
C LEU A 244 -18.25 -10.52 19.00
N ARG A 245 -19.01 -11.26 19.80
CA ARG A 245 -20.48 -11.22 19.77
C ARG A 245 -21.02 -9.89 20.29
N MET A 246 -22.16 -9.46 19.75
CA MET A 246 -22.79 -8.15 20.02
C MET A 246 -22.87 -7.78 21.51
N ARG A 247 -23.24 -8.73 22.37
CA ARG A 247 -23.37 -8.50 23.82
C ARG A 247 -22.08 -8.04 24.52
N TYR A 248 -20.91 -8.25 23.91
CA TYR A 248 -19.60 -7.86 24.44
C TYR A 248 -18.99 -6.63 23.76
N ARG A 249 -19.56 -6.16 22.64
CA ARG A 249 -19.04 -4.99 21.91
C ARG A 249 -19.18 -3.70 22.73
N GLY A 250 -20.09 -3.70 23.72
CA GLY A 250 -20.51 -2.53 24.47
C GLY A 250 -21.29 -1.57 23.57
N ARG A 251 -22.24 -0.83 24.15
CA ARG A 251 -22.87 0.27 23.40
C ARG A 251 -21.82 1.36 23.25
N ASP A 252 -21.54 1.76 22.01
CA ASP A 252 -21.03 3.10 21.76
C ASP A 252 -22.13 4.03 22.27
N THR A 253 -22.02 4.49 23.51
CA THR A 253 -22.82 5.62 23.97
C THR A 253 -22.25 6.83 23.25
N GLY A 254 -22.75 7.07 22.05
CA GLY A 254 -22.65 8.38 21.42
C GLY A 254 -23.34 9.38 22.33
N GLY A 255 -22.52 10.15 23.04
CA GLY A 255 -22.86 11.48 23.53
C GLY A 255 -22.21 12.48 22.61
#